data_AF-A0A916VC55-F1
#
_entry.id   AF-A0A916VC55-F1
#
_cell.length_a   1.000
_cell.length_b   1.000
_cell.length_c   1.000
_cell.angle_alpha   90.00
_cell.angle_beta   90.00
_cell.angle_gamma   90.00
#
_symmetry.space_group_name_H-M   'P 1'
#
loop_
_entity.id
_entity.type
_entity.pdbx_description
1 polymer ?
#
loop_
_entity_poly.entity_id
_entity_poly.type
_entity_poly.pdbx_seq_one_letter_code
_entity_poly.pdbx_strand_id
1 'polypeptide(L)'
;MLDALQWFINLGSTVFLPIIIFILGIIFGVKPAKAAISGFTVGIGSIGLNLVIELLSDNLGTAIQVMGEQYGFSLNIMDIGCGVGGPLAFSTTLGIILIPLSLIVNLIFVILGWTKTLNVDIWNFWFPCFLGLMTQAVTGSYVTGILGCLVAIMLQWLLADLFQKKVSEFFGYPGIAITHMMALSGALIAVPLNWIFDRIPGFNKIDADSETIAKKFGFFGDTVVVGIIIGIVVGILAKYDFAKAAQLGMATGAVMKIMPKMVAMFMEGLMPIAEAAKEFTNKKLGGRSVNIGMDAALTVGHPTVMSTNLLMVPISLALAVILPGNQTLPFGDLAFYAFGICLMIPVFKGNVVRSIIGCSIYMVSLLYLSTWLAPMITKVFEIAQYDVGTSGLVTSVLCGLWPTALFTAAADLLGNIGLIIIGVVVIGLLIYVNKVRNQEAA
;
A
#
# COMPACT_ATOMS: atom_id res chain seq x y z
N MET A 1 29.52 -0.42 10.40
CA MET A 1 28.48 -1.06 9.55
C MET A 1 27.11 -0.46 9.83
N LEU A 2 26.70 -0.30 11.09
CA LEU A 2 25.47 0.42 11.48
C LEU A 2 25.44 1.88 10.99
N ASP A 3 26.53 2.63 11.14
CA ASP A 3 26.56 4.05 10.70
C ASP A 3 26.43 4.19 9.17
N ALA A 4 27.02 3.27 8.40
CA ALA A 4 26.90 3.26 6.94
C ALA A 4 25.48 2.89 6.48
N LEU A 5 24.80 2.02 7.23
CA LEU A 5 23.43 1.59 6.96
C LEU A 5 22.44 2.69 7.35
N GLN A 6 22.63 3.35 8.49
CA GLN A 6 21.87 4.54 8.90
C GLN A 6 22.06 5.70 7.93
N TRP A 7 23.30 5.98 7.51
CA TRP A 7 23.58 6.98 6.47
C TRP A 7 22.83 6.65 5.18
N PHE A 8 22.86 5.39 4.73
CA PHE A 8 22.19 4.94 3.51
C PHE A 8 20.66 5.06 3.59
N ILE A 9 20.06 4.75 4.75
CA ILE A 9 18.62 4.89 4.99
C ILE A 9 18.21 6.37 5.02
N ASN A 10 19.01 7.22 5.64
CA ASN A 10 18.74 8.67 5.73
C ASN A 10 18.73 9.38 4.37
N LEU A 11 19.19 8.72 3.30
CA LEU A 11 19.07 9.24 1.93
C LEU A 11 17.61 9.25 1.43
N GLY A 12 16.71 8.49 2.05
CA GLY A 12 15.30 8.40 1.68
C GLY A 12 15.02 7.56 0.42
N SER A 13 13.74 7.18 0.23
CA SER A 13 13.29 6.32 -0.89
C SER A 13 13.63 6.88 -2.27
N THR A 14 13.62 8.20 -2.40
CA THR A 14 13.99 8.93 -3.61
C THR A 14 15.42 8.67 -4.09
N VAL A 15 16.35 8.41 -3.17
CA VAL A 15 17.79 8.27 -3.50
C VAL A 15 18.23 6.81 -3.46
N PHE A 16 17.79 6.03 -2.46
CA PHE A 16 18.24 4.64 -2.37
C PHE A 16 17.64 3.76 -3.46
N LEU A 17 16.37 3.98 -3.87
CA LEU A 17 15.71 3.15 -4.87
C LEU A 17 16.46 3.18 -6.22
N PRO A 18 16.86 4.34 -6.78
CA PRO A 18 17.75 4.41 -7.94
C PRO A 18 19.05 3.61 -7.81
N ILE A 19 19.69 3.67 -6.64
CA ILE A 19 20.96 2.97 -6.39
C ILE A 19 20.76 1.46 -6.43
N ILE A 20 19.70 0.95 -5.79
CA ILE A 20 19.36 -0.46 -5.81
C ILE A 20 19.04 -0.93 -7.22
N ILE A 21 18.23 -0.17 -7.95
CA ILE A 21 17.88 -0.46 -9.35
C ILE A 21 19.14 -0.50 -10.23
N PHE A 22 20.08 0.42 -10.02
CA PHE A 22 21.38 0.40 -10.70
C PHE A 22 22.16 -0.89 -10.39
N ILE A 23 22.36 -1.20 -9.10
CA ILE A 23 23.11 -2.39 -8.65
C ILE A 23 22.49 -3.67 -9.20
N LEU A 24 21.16 -3.82 -9.09
CA LEU A 24 20.44 -4.97 -9.62
C LEU A 24 20.55 -5.05 -11.14
N GLY A 25 20.46 -3.91 -11.84
CA GLY A 25 20.71 -3.84 -13.28
C GLY A 25 22.07 -4.43 -13.64
N ILE A 26 23.14 -4.06 -12.92
CA ILE A 26 24.47 -4.65 -13.13
C ILE A 26 24.48 -6.15 -12.86
N ILE A 27 23.90 -6.60 -11.74
CA ILE A 27 23.84 -8.02 -11.35
C ILE A 27 23.12 -8.86 -12.42
N PHE A 28 22.04 -8.32 -13.00
CA PHE A 28 21.27 -8.98 -14.05
C PHE A 28 21.88 -8.84 -15.46
N GLY A 29 23.02 -8.17 -15.60
CA GLY A 29 23.74 -8.07 -16.87
C GLY A 29 23.30 -6.91 -17.77
N VAL A 30 22.59 -5.92 -17.22
CA VAL A 30 22.28 -4.67 -17.91
C VAL A 30 23.56 -3.82 -18.00
N LYS A 31 23.81 -3.21 -19.16
CA LYS A 31 24.96 -2.30 -19.36
C LYS A 31 24.93 -1.16 -18.33
N PRO A 32 26.06 -0.77 -17.72
CA PRO A 32 26.08 0.23 -16.65
C PRO A 32 25.37 1.55 -16.99
N ALA A 33 25.57 2.09 -18.19
CA ALA A 33 24.87 3.30 -18.62
C ALA A 33 23.34 3.12 -18.67
N LYS A 34 22.86 1.97 -19.18
CA LYS A 34 21.42 1.67 -19.24
C LYS A 34 20.84 1.43 -17.84
N ALA A 35 21.58 0.76 -16.97
CA ALA A 35 21.20 0.57 -15.56
C ALA A 35 21.13 1.89 -14.80
N ALA A 36 22.06 2.82 -15.07
CA ALA A 36 22.07 4.14 -14.44
C ALA A 36 20.88 4.99 -14.88
N ILE A 37 20.61 5.05 -16.20
CA ILE A 37 19.41 5.72 -16.73
C ILE A 37 18.14 5.11 -16.14
N SER A 38 18.05 3.77 -16.08
CA SER A 38 16.91 3.08 -15.46
C SER A 38 16.72 3.50 -14.00
N GLY A 39 17.80 3.51 -13.21
CA GLY A 39 17.76 3.99 -11.82
C GLY A 39 17.32 5.45 -11.70
N PHE A 40 17.88 6.35 -12.51
CA PHE A 40 17.50 7.77 -12.50
C PHE A 40 16.04 7.98 -12.89
N THR A 41 15.57 7.31 -13.94
CA THR A 41 14.17 7.38 -14.39
C THR A 41 13.21 6.90 -13.31
N VAL A 42 13.53 5.80 -12.61
CA VAL A 42 12.73 5.33 -11.46
C VAL A 42 12.72 6.36 -10.32
N GLY A 43 13.87 6.93 -9.99
CA GLY A 43 13.97 7.98 -8.97
C GLY A 43 13.14 9.22 -9.29
N ILE A 44 13.26 9.73 -10.52
CA ILE A 44 12.50 10.90 -10.99
C ILE A 44 11.00 10.58 -11.01
N GLY A 45 10.60 9.39 -11.47
CA GLY A 45 9.22 8.93 -11.41
C GLY A 45 8.70 8.89 -9.97
N SER A 46 9.51 8.43 -9.01
CA SER A 46 9.16 8.37 -7.59
C SER A 46 8.95 9.76 -6.99
N ILE A 47 9.85 10.70 -7.29
CA ILE A 47 9.70 12.11 -6.89
C ILE A 47 8.41 12.68 -7.47
N GLY A 48 8.16 12.46 -8.76
CA GLY A 48 6.94 12.91 -9.41
C GLY A 48 5.67 12.33 -8.79
N LEU A 49 5.68 11.05 -8.42
CA LEU A 49 4.56 10.42 -7.71
C LEU A 49 4.34 11.05 -6.35
N ASN A 50 5.40 11.25 -5.56
CA ASN A 50 5.31 11.88 -4.24
C ASN A 50 4.80 13.32 -4.31
N LEU A 51 5.28 14.14 -5.25
CA LEU A 51 4.79 15.50 -5.45
C LEU A 51 3.28 15.55 -5.73
N VAL A 52 2.76 14.58 -6.49
CA VAL A 52 1.33 14.51 -6.79
C VAL A 52 0.52 14.03 -5.57
N ILE A 53 1.05 13.08 -4.79
CA ILE A 53 0.44 12.62 -3.54
C ILE A 53 0.41 13.74 -2.51
N GLU A 54 1.51 14.49 -2.35
CA GLU A 54 1.63 15.66 -1.48
C GLU A 54 0.64 16.74 -1.89
N LEU A 55 0.53 17.05 -3.19
CA LEU A 55 -0.47 17.99 -3.69
C LEU A 55 -1.89 17.57 -3.29
N LEU A 56 -2.22 16.28 -3.34
CA LEU A 56 -3.51 15.77 -2.91
C LEU A 56 -3.68 15.91 -1.39
N SER A 57 -2.65 15.56 -0.62
CA SER A 57 -2.63 15.61 0.84
C SER A 57 -2.80 17.01 1.39
N ASP A 58 -2.02 17.96 0.90
CA ASP A 58 -2.01 19.34 1.40
C ASP A 58 -3.36 20.03 1.15
N ASN A 59 -4.00 19.72 0.02
CA ASN A 59 -5.25 20.35 -0.37
C ASN A 59 -6.48 19.65 0.23
N LEU A 60 -6.63 18.33 0.02
CA LEU A 60 -7.79 17.59 0.55
C LEU A 60 -7.68 17.36 2.06
N GLY A 61 -6.50 17.00 2.58
CA GLY A 61 -6.30 16.78 4.01
C GLY A 61 -6.67 18.01 4.83
N THR A 62 -6.17 19.19 4.43
CA THR A 62 -6.50 20.46 5.09
C THR A 62 -8.00 20.78 5.03
N ALA A 63 -8.65 20.57 3.88
CA ALA A 63 -10.10 20.81 3.76
C ALA A 63 -10.92 19.94 4.72
N ILE A 64 -10.52 18.69 4.88
CA ILE A 64 -11.22 17.74 5.75
C ILE A 64 -10.93 18.06 7.22
N GLN A 65 -9.70 18.44 7.58
CA GLN A 65 -9.39 18.91 8.93
C GLN A 65 -10.31 20.08 9.33
N VAL A 66 -10.48 21.06 8.45
CA VAL A 66 -11.41 22.17 8.65
C VAL A 66 -12.85 21.68 8.80
N MET A 67 -13.29 20.69 8.00
CA MET A 67 -14.61 20.08 8.21
C MET A 67 -14.75 19.48 9.60
N GLY A 68 -13.72 18.79 10.10
CA GLY A 68 -13.73 18.20 11.44
C GLY A 68 -13.94 19.23 12.55
N GLU A 69 -13.20 20.33 12.48
CA GLU A 69 -13.34 21.46 13.41
C GLU A 69 -14.70 22.15 13.30
N GLN A 70 -15.23 22.29 12.08
CA GLN A 70 -16.49 23.01 11.82
C GLN A 70 -17.75 22.22 12.18
N TYR A 71 -17.73 20.91 11.98
CA TYR A 71 -18.87 20.04 12.26
C TYR A 71 -18.81 19.42 13.67
N GLY A 72 -17.74 19.69 14.43
CA GLY A 72 -17.63 19.29 15.84
C GLY A 72 -17.63 17.78 16.02
N PHE A 73 -17.01 17.03 15.11
CA PHE A 73 -16.94 15.57 15.24
C PHE A 73 -16.19 15.22 16.53
N SER A 74 -16.86 14.54 17.46
CA SER A 74 -16.34 14.15 18.78
C SER A 74 -15.41 12.93 18.73
N LEU A 75 -14.64 12.80 17.64
CA LEU A 75 -13.71 11.69 17.41
C LEU A 75 -12.37 12.06 18.04
N ASN A 76 -11.98 11.32 19.06
CA ASN A 76 -10.90 11.69 19.98
C ASN A 76 -9.54 11.08 19.63
N ILE A 77 -9.46 10.28 18.56
CA ILE A 77 -8.20 9.65 18.11
C ILE A 77 -7.72 10.36 16.85
N MET A 78 -6.50 10.89 16.91
CA MET A 78 -5.89 11.59 15.80
C MET A 78 -5.33 10.60 14.78
N ASP A 79 -5.79 10.69 13.54
CA ASP A 79 -5.16 10.00 12.40
C ASP A 79 -3.99 10.84 11.89
N ILE A 80 -2.77 10.37 12.17
CA ILE A 80 -1.53 11.03 11.75
C ILE A 80 -1.03 10.57 10.38
N GLY A 81 -1.74 9.62 9.75
CA GLY A 81 -1.43 9.08 8.44
C GLY A 81 -0.27 8.07 8.41
N CYS A 82 -0.24 7.24 7.37
CA CYS A 82 0.76 6.21 7.17
C CYS A 82 2.10 6.76 6.66
N GLY A 83 2.13 8.02 6.21
CA GLY A 83 3.33 8.67 5.70
C GLY A 83 4.48 8.71 6.73
N VAL A 84 4.15 8.82 8.02
CA VAL A 84 5.15 8.77 9.10
C VAL A 84 5.63 7.35 9.42
N GLY A 85 4.95 6.31 8.92
CA GLY A 85 5.26 4.91 9.21
C GLY A 85 6.61 4.46 8.66
N GLY A 86 7.03 4.97 7.51
CA GLY A 86 8.37 4.76 6.94
C GLY A 86 9.49 5.29 7.85
N PRO A 87 9.54 6.61 8.09
CA PRO A 87 10.49 7.22 9.02
C PRO A 87 10.51 6.56 10.40
N LEU A 88 9.34 6.23 10.95
CA LEU A 88 9.19 5.52 12.22
C LEU A 88 9.83 4.14 12.20
N ALA A 89 9.51 3.32 11.19
CA ALA A 89 10.03 1.95 11.12
C ALA A 89 11.56 1.95 11.03
N PHE A 90 12.12 2.79 10.16
CA PHE A 90 13.55 2.80 9.89
C PHE A 90 14.40 3.57 10.91
N SER A 91 13.79 4.35 11.81
CA SER A 91 14.49 4.93 12.97
C SER A 91 14.80 3.87 14.03
N THR A 92 14.11 2.73 14.02
CA THR A 92 14.27 1.68 15.03
C THR A 92 15.36 0.67 14.66
N THR A 93 15.94 0.04 15.68
CA THR A 93 16.88 -1.08 15.51
C THR A 93 16.24 -2.27 14.79
N LEU A 94 14.94 -2.51 14.99
CA LEU A 94 14.19 -3.54 14.25
C LEU A 94 14.19 -3.26 12.75
N GLY A 95 13.89 -2.03 12.34
CA GLY A 95 13.86 -1.66 10.92
C GLY A 95 15.22 -1.82 10.26
N ILE A 96 16.29 -1.40 10.94
CA ILE A 96 17.67 -1.52 10.45
C ILE A 96 18.07 -2.99 10.24
N ILE A 97 17.74 -3.88 11.18
CA ILE A 97 18.08 -5.31 11.11
C ILE A 97 17.20 -6.02 10.06
N LEU A 98 15.94 -5.61 9.91
CA LEU A 98 15.00 -6.24 8.99
C LEU A 98 15.46 -6.14 7.54
N ILE A 99 16.16 -5.07 7.14
CA ILE A 99 16.61 -4.87 5.76
C ILE A 99 17.53 -6.00 5.28
N PRO A 100 18.73 -6.22 5.86
CA PRO A 100 19.62 -7.29 5.42
C PRO A 100 18.98 -8.67 5.62
N LEU A 101 18.23 -8.85 6.72
CA LEU A 101 17.54 -10.10 7.02
C LEU A 101 16.52 -10.46 5.93
N SER A 102 15.68 -9.50 5.55
CA SER A 102 14.66 -9.66 4.51
C SER A 102 15.30 -9.97 3.16
N LEU A 103 16.35 -9.26 2.75
CA LEU A 103 17.04 -9.51 1.49
C LEU A 103 17.65 -10.91 1.42
N ILE A 104 18.33 -11.35 2.48
CA ILE A 104 18.95 -12.67 2.55
C ILE A 104 17.89 -13.78 2.55
N VAL A 105 16.87 -13.66 3.42
CA VAL A 105 15.80 -14.66 3.52
C VAL A 105 14.99 -14.72 2.22
N ASN A 106 14.69 -13.57 1.60
CA ASN A 106 13.99 -13.52 0.33
C ASN A 106 14.78 -14.24 -0.77
N LEU A 107 16.08 -13.98 -0.87
CA LEU A 107 16.93 -14.66 -1.85
C LEU A 107 16.95 -16.18 -1.63
N ILE A 108 17.06 -16.63 -0.37
CA ILE A 108 16.97 -18.05 -0.03
C ILE A 108 15.62 -18.63 -0.46
N PHE A 109 14.50 -17.95 -0.16
CA PHE A 109 13.17 -18.43 -0.50
C PHE A 109 12.94 -18.50 -2.02
N VAL A 110 13.50 -17.55 -2.78
CA VAL A 110 13.50 -17.57 -4.25
C VAL A 110 14.31 -18.75 -4.78
N ILE A 111 15.52 -18.99 -4.22
CA ILE A 111 16.38 -20.13 -4.59
C ILE A 111 15.72 -21.46 -4.22
N LEU A 112 15.01 -21.55 -3.11
CA LEU A 112 14.25 -22.73 -2.70
C LEU A 112 12.95 -22.90 -3.51
N GLY A 113 12.51 -21.87 -4.23
CA GLY A 113 11.25 -21.84 -4.98
C GLY A 113 10.02 -21.76 -4.08
N TRP A 114 10.16 -21.21 -2.88
CA TRP A 114 9.05 -20.98 -1.94
C TRP A 114 8.33 -19.66 -2.22
N THR A 115 9.01 -18.71 -2.86
CA THR A 115 8.40 -17.52 -3.45
C THR A 115 8.95 -17.32 -4.86
N LYS A 116 8.14 -16.72 -5.75
CA LYS A 116 8.61 -16.24 -7.05
C LYS A 116 8.99 -14.77 -7.01
N THR A 117 8.68 -14.06 -5.93
CA THR A 117 8.88 -12.62 -5.83
C THR A 117 10.23 -12.30 -5.17
N LEU A 118 11.15 -11.75 -5.98
CA LEU A 118 12.36 -11.11 -5.48
C LEU A 118 11.99 -9.68 -5.05
N ASN A 119 11.86 -9.44 -3.75
CA ASN A 119 11.49 -8.14 -3.25
C ASN A 119 12.71 -7.22 -3.19
N VAL A 120 12.74 -6.23 -4.08
CA VAL A 120 13.85 -5.29 -4.23
C VAL A 120 13.53 -3.91 -3.66
N ASP A 121 12.25 -3.70 -3.33
CA ASP A 121 11.78 -2.46 -2.73
C ASP A 121 11.91 -2.52 -1.21
N ILE A 122 12.99 -1.90 -0.72
CA ILE A 122 13.29 -1.82 0.71
C ILE A 122 12.30 -0.92 1.43
N TRP A 123 11.70 0.07 0.75
CA TRP A 123 10.77 1.00 1.40
C TRP A 123 9.60 0.21 1.97
N ASN A 124 9.07 -0.74 1.20
CA ASN A 124 7.98 -1.63 1.61
C ASN A 124 8.27 -2.50 2.85
N PHE A 125 9.49 -2.53 3.37
CA PHE A 125 9.78 -3.20 4.64
C PHE A 125 9.30 -2.41 5.86
N TRP A 126 8.90 -1.14 5.68
CA TRP A 126 8.38 -0.32 6.76
C TRP A 126 7.14 -0.95 7.41
N PHE A 127 6.20 -1.50 6.63
CA PHE A 127 4.96 -2.07 7.17
C PHE A 127 5.19 -3.40 7.90
N PRO A 128 5.98 -4.36 7.36
CA PRO A 128 6.42 -5.52 8.14
C PRO A 128 7.18 -5.15 9.42
N CYS A 129 8.02 -4.11 9.38
CA CYS A 129 8.67 -3.59 10.59
C CYS A 129 7.65 -3.04 11.58
N PHE A 130 6.66 -2.29 11.10
CA PHE A 130 5.56 -1.78 11.91
C PHE A 130 4.78 -2.92 12.58
N LEU A 131 4.47 -4.01 11.86
CA LEU A 131 3.86 -5.20 12.44
C LEU A 131 4.73 -5.84 13.53
N GLY A 132 6.05 -5.91 13.34
CA GLY A 132 6.96 -6.34 14.39
C GLY A 132 6.96 -5.42 15.60
N LEU A 133 7.02 -4.11 15.40
CA LEU A 133 6.92 -3.11 16.47
C LEU A 133 5.59 -3.23 17.23
N MET A 134 4.48 -3.48 16.54
CA MET A 134 3.19 -3.75 17.18
C MET A 134 3.28 -4.98 18.11
N THR A 135 3.86 -6.09 17.64
CA THR A 135 4.03 -7.29 18.48
C THR A 135 4.97 -7.06 19.66
N GLN A 136 6.03 -6.27 19.49
CA GLN A 136 6.91 -5.85 20.59
C GLN A 136 6.17 -4.95 21.58
N ALA A 137 5.33 -4.03 21.09
CA ALA A 137 4.55 -3.14 21.93
C ALA A 137 3.58 -3.94 22.80
N VAL A 138 2.96 -4.99 22.25
CA VAL A 138 2.05 -5.88 22.99
C VAL A 138 2.81 -6.64 24.08
N THR A 139 3.89 -7.36 23.73
CA THR A 139 4.52 -8.30 24.67
C THR A 139 5.64 -7.69 25.52
N GLY A 140 6.11 -6.48 25.17
CA GLY A 140 7.31 -5.87 25.75
C GLY A 140 8.63 -6.54 25.33
N SER A 141 8.59 -7.56 24.45
CA SER A 141 9.77 -8.35 24.09
C SER A 141 10.30 -8.00 22.70
N TYR A 142 11.56 -7.59 22.65
CA TYR A 142 12.28 -7.32 21.40
C TYR A 142 12.37 -8.55 20.49
N VAL A 143 12.49 -9.75 21.08
CA VAL A 143 12.54 -11.02 20.34
C VAL A 143 11.21 -11.30 19.63
N THR A 144 10.10 -11.01 20.30
CA THR A 144 8.77 -11.11 19.68
C THR A 144 8.67 -10.15 18.49
N GLY A 145 9.22 -8.94 18.62
CA GLY A 145 9.29 -7.96 17.54
C GLY A 145 10.02 -8.47 16.30
N ILE A 146 11.22 -9.07 16.46
CA ILE A 146 11.97 -9.68 15.35
C ILE A 146 11.15 -10.80 14.68
N LEU A 147 10.56 -11.68 15.49
CA LEU A 147 9.73 -12.77 14.99
C LEU A 147 8.51 -12.23 14.21
N GLY A 148 7.86 -11.18 14.72
CA GLY A 148 6.78 -10.47 14.05
C GLY A 148 7.21 -9.91 12.69
N CYS A 149 8.34 -9.21 12.63
CA CYS A 149 8.89 -8.70 11.36
C CYS A 149 9.10 -9.83 10.34
N LEU A 150 9.72 -10.94 10.78
CA LEU A 150 10.01 -12.10 9.92
C LEU A 150 8.74 -12.75 9.37
N VAL A 151 7.72 -12.93 10.21
CA VAL A 151 6.45 -13.51 9.77
C VAL A 151 5.70 -12.54 8.85
N ALA A 152 5.78 -11.24 9.12
CA ALA A 152 5.15 -10.21 8.30
C ALA A 152 5.76 -10.11 6.89
N ILE A 153 7.09 -10.18 6.73
CA ILE A 153 7.73 -10.19 5.40
C ILE A 153 7.33 -11.44 4.60
N MET A 154 7.23 -12.60 5.25
CA MET A 154 6.78 -13.84 4.59
C MET A 154 5.32 -13.73 4.16
N LEU A 155 4.46 -13.14 5.00
CA LEU A 155 3.07 -12.89 4.65
C LEU A 155 2.96 -11.93 3.45
N GLN A 156 3.79 -10.89 3.40
CA GLN A 156 3.83 -9.94 2.29
C GLN A 156 4.17 -10.65 0.98
N TRP A 157 5.18 -11.52 0.96
CA TRP A 157 5.54 -12.29 -0.23
C TRP A 157 4.46 -13.29 -0.64
N LEU A 158 3.79 -13.93 0.34
CA LEU A 158 2.68 -14.83 0.07
C LEU A 158 1.55 -14.11 -0.66
N LEU A 159 1.13 -12.94 -0.15
CA LEU A 159 0.08 -12.16 -0.77
C LEU A 159 0.52 -11.63 -2.13
N ALA A 160 1.77 -11.17 -2.26
CA ALA A 160 2.33 -10.74 -3.54
C ALA A 160 2.25 -11.85 -4.59
N ASP A 161 2.73 -13.05 -4.29
CA ASP A 161 2.67 -14.21 -5.20
C ASP A 161 1.23 -14.66 -5.49
N LEU A 162 0.34 -14.59 -4.49
CA LEU A 162 -1.07 -14.97 -4.64
C LEU A 162 -1.80 -14.06 -5.64
N PHE A 163 -1.55 -12.76 -5.58
CA PHE A 163 -2.21 -11.75 -6.42
C PHE A 163 -1.43 -11.37 -7.67
N GLN A 164 -0.17 -11.83 -7.82
CA GLN A 164 0.75 -11.41 -8.87
C GLN A 164 0.12 -11.46 -10.26
N LYS A 165 -0.41 -12.63 -10.66
CA LYS A 165 -0.99 -12.82 -12.00
C LYS A 165 -2.12 -11.81 -12.28
N LYS A 166 -3.06 -11.70 -11.34
CA LYS A 166 -4.24 -10.85 -11.51
C LYS A 166 -3.87 -9.36 -11.58
N VAL A 167 -2.97 -8.92 -10.70
CA VAL A 167 -2.48 -7.54 -10.66
C VAL A 167 -1.68 -7.23 -11.93
N SER A 168 -0.79 -8.13 -12.32
CA SER A 168 0.05 -8.00 -13.51
C SER A 168 -0.78 -7.92 -14.80
N GLU A 169 -1.79 -8.78 -14.97
CA GLU A 169 -2.68 -8.78 -16.14
C GLU A 169 -3.55 -7.51 -16.19
N PHE A 170 -4.08 -7.06 -15.05
CA PHE A 170 -4.96 -5.89 -15.01
C PHE A 170 -4.22 -4.58 -15.28
N PHE A 171 -3.06 -4.37 -14.63
CA PHE A 171 -2.29 -3.13 -14.79
C PHE A 171 -1.28 -3.17 -15.95
N GLY A 172 -1.05 -4.34 -16.55
CA GLY A 172 -0.13 -4.51 -17.67
C GLY A 172 1.35 -4.52 -17.26
N TYR A 173 1.68 -5.08 -16.09
CA TYR A 173 3.03 -5.10 -15.52
C TYR A 173 3.61 -6.53 -15.50
N PRO A 174 3.97 -7.13 -16.64
CA PRO A 174 4.48 -8.51 -16.70
C PRO A 174 5.78 -8.65 -15.92
N GLY A 175 5.88 -9.68 -15.08
CA GLY A 175 7.08 -9.93 -14.27
C GLY A 175 7.25 -9.00 -13.07
N ILE A 176 6.26 -8.17 -12.75
CA ILE A 176 6.22 -7.35 -11.53
C ILE A 176 5.19 -7.93 -10.57
N ALA A 177 5.54 -7.96 -9.30
CA ALA A 177 4.65 -8.28 -8.19
C ALA A 177 4.59 -7.06 -7.26
N ILE A 178 3.41 -6.72 -6.77
CA ILE A 178 3.30 -5.62 -5.80
C ILE A 178 3.59 -6.19 -4.42
N THR A 179 4.61 -5.67 -3.74
CA THR A 179 5.08 -6.11 -2.42
C THR A 179 4.74 -5.11 -1.34
N HIS A 180 3.57 -4.48 -1.41
CA HIS A 180 3.14 -3.45 -0.47
C HIS A 180 2.00 -3.98 0.43
N MET A 181 2.25 -4.18 1.73
CA MET A 181 1.28 -4.83 2.65
C MET A 181 -0.08 -4.14 2.70
N MET A 182 -0.13 -2.80 2.76
CA MET A 182 -1.40 -2.05 2.80
C MET A 182 -2.32 -2.42 1.63
N ALA A 183 -1.77 -2.36 0.42
CA ALA A 183 -2.47 -2.67 -0.81
C ALA A 183 -2.89 -4.15 -0.89
N LEU A 184 -1.98 -5.06 -0.53
CA LEU A 184 -2.22 -6.51 -0.55
C LEU A 184 -3.28 -6.94 0.47
N SER A 185 -3.38 -6.24 1.60
CA SER A 185 -4.37 -6.54 2.65
C SER A 185 -5.79 -6.38 2.14
N GLY A 186 -6.07 -5.30 1.39
CA GLY A 186 -7.36 -5.08 0.76
C GLY A 186 -7.69 -6.12 -0.30
N ALA A 187 -6.70 -6.54 -1.11
CA ALA A 187 -6.89 -7.54 -2.15
C ALA A 187 -7.43 -8.86 -1.60
N LEU A 188 -6.95 -9.31 -0.43
CA LEU A 188 -7.43 -10.53 0.21
C LEU A 188 -8.91 -10.42 0.60
N ILE A 189 -9.33 -9.28 1.15
CA ILE A 189 -10.73 -9.02 1.51
C ILE A 189 -11.63 -8.90 0.28
N ALA A 190 -11.10 -8.39 -0.83
CA ALA A 190 -11.86 -8.26 -2.07
C ALA A 190 -12.26 -9.62 -2.69
N VAL A 191 -11.51 -10.71 -2.44
CA VAL A 191 -11.80 -12.04 -3.00
C VAL A 191 -13.16 -12.58 -2.55
N PRO A 192 -13.45 -12.74 -1.24
CA PRO A 192 -14.75 -13.19 -0.78
C PRO A 192 -15.86 -12.19 -1.12
N LEU A 193 -15.58 -10.88 -1.08
CA LEU A 193 -16.56 -9.87 -1.47
C LEU A 193 -16.97 -10.03 -2.94
N ASN A 194 -16.02 -10.20 -3.85
CA ASN A 194 -16.34 -10.41 -5.26
C ASN A 194 -17.13 -11.71 -5.48
N TRP A 195 -16.82 -12.77 -4.73
CA TRP A 195 -17.57 -14.03 -4.77
C TRP A 195 -19.03 -13.87 -4.33
N ILE A 196 -19.30 -13.02 -3.31
CA ILE A 196 -20.65 -12.64 -2.89
C ILE A 196 -21.32 -11.82 -3.99
N PHE A 197 -20.63 -10.81 -4.50
CA PHE A 197 -21.16 -9.91 -5.54
C PHE A 197 -21.57 -10.64 -6.81
N ASP A 198 -20.83 -11.68 -7.21
CA ASP A 198 -21.17 -12.52 -8.37
C ASP A 198 -22.45 -13.36 -8.17
N ARG A 199 -22.87 -13.57 -6.91
CA ARG A 199 -24.08 -14.35 -6.55
C ARG A 199 -25.33 -13.51 -6.33
N ILE A 200 -25.21 -12.20 -6.19
CA ILE A 200 -26.37 -11.32 -6.00
C ILE A 200 -27.02 -11.07 -7.37
N PRO A 201 -28.27 -11.53 -7.62
CA PRO A 201 -28.93 -11.33 -8.90
C PRO A 201 -29.09 -9.83 -9.20
N GLY A 202 -28.73 -9.42 -10.43
CA GLY A 202 -28.78 -8.02 -10.85
C GLY A 202 -27.46 -7.29 -10.59
N PHE A 203 -26.93 -7.36 -9.37
CA PHE A 203 -25.62 -6.79 -9.05
C PHE A 203 -24.48 -7.47 -9.83
N ASN A 204 -24.60 -8.78 -10.03
CA ASN A 204 -23.65 -9.54 -10.83
C ASN A 204 -23.56 -9.11 -12.30
N LYS A 205 -24.59 -8.43 -12.83
CA LYS A 205 -24.66 -7.93 -14.21
C LYS A 205 -24.20 -6.48 -14.37
N ILE A 206 -23.96 -5.76 -13.26
CA ILE A 206 -23.47 -4.38 -13.34
C ILE A 206 -22.05 -4.45 -13.88
N ASP A 207 -21.81 -3.83 -15.02
CA ASP A 207 -20.49 -3.61 -15.59
C ASP A 207 -20.28 -2.11 -15.81
N ALA A 208 -19.39 -1.53 -15.01
CA ALA A 208 -19.16 -0.09 -14.97
C ALA A 208 -17.70 0.17 -14.64
N ASP A 209 -16.83 0.10 -15.65
CA ASP A 209 -15.46 0.60 -15.55
C ASP A 209 -15.39 2.10 -15.88
N SER A 210 -14.24 2.72 -15.65
CA SER A 210 -14.04 4.14 -15.91
C SER A 210 -14.24 4.52 -17.37
N GLU A 211 -13.93 3.62 -18.31
CA GLU A 211 -14.11 3.86 -19.74
C GLU A 211 -15.60 3.85 -20.14
N THR A 212 -16.38 2.93 -19.58
CA THR A 212 -17.82 2.80 -19.80
C THR A 212 -18.55 4.00 -19.18
N ILE A 213 -18.12 4.44 -18.00
CA ILE A 213 -18.63 5.67 -17.37
C ILE A 213 -18.30 6.89 -18.26
N ALA A 214 -17.06 7.02 -18.73
CA ALA A 214 -16.66 8.10 -19.65
C ALA A 214 -17.50 8.09 -20.94
N LYS A 215 -17.71 6.92 -21.56
CA LYS A 215 -18.54 6.77 -22.77
C LYS A 215 -20.01 7.16 -22.53
N LYS A 216 -20.57 6.82 -21.36
CA LYS A 216 -21.98 7.05 -21.04
C LYS A 216 -22.28 8.47 -20.58
N PHE A 217 -21.40 9.05 -19.77
CA PHE A 217 -21.59 10.38 -19.16
C PHE A 217 -20.83 11.50 -19.90
N GLY A 218 -20.09 11.16 -20.95
CA GLY A 218 -19.36 12.12 -21.79
C GLY A 218 -18.39 12.96 -20.95
N PHE A 219 -18.52 14.29 -21.05
CA PHE A 219 -17.71 15.24 -20.28
C PHE A 219 -17.72 14.97 -18.77
N PHE A 220 -18.87 14.61 -18.19
CA PHE A 220 -18.98 14.34 -16.74
C PHE A 220 -18.42 12.98 -16.32
N GLY A 221 -18.13 12.09 -17.28
CA GLY A 221 -17.47 10.81 -17.03
C GLY A 221 -15.96 10.88 -17.17
N ASP A 222 -15.39 12.01 -17.61
CA ASP A 222 -13.95 12.21 -17.67
C ASP A 222 -13.36 12.25 -16.24
N THR A 223 -12.28 11.51 -16.02
CA THR A 223 -11.69 11.35 -14.69
C THR A 223 -11.16 12.66 -14.10
N VAL A 224 -10.70 13.59 -14.94
CA VAL A 224 -10.27 14.94 -14.49
C VAL A 224 -11.48 15.75 -14.07
N VAL A 225 -12.58 15.69 -14.83
CA VAL A 225 -13.82 16.41 -14.51
C VAL A 225 -14.44 15.89 -13.21
N VAL A 226 -14.49 14.57 -13.03
CA VAL A 226 -14.91 13.93 -11.77
C VAL A 226 -13.99 14.37 -10.62
N GLY A 227 -12.68 14.42 -10.89
CA GLY A 227 -11.65 15.08 -10.08
C GLY A 227 -12.11 16.40 -9.50
N ILE A 228 -12.33 17.35 -10.42
CA ILE A 228 -12.68 18.74 -10.14
C ILE A 228 -13.99 18.85 -9.37
N ILE A 229 -15.02 18.10 -9.78
CA ILE A 229 -16.34 18.13 -9.13
C ILE A 229 -16.21 17.71 -7.67
N ILE A 230 -15.50 16.62 -7.39
CA ILE A 230 -15.37 16.13 -6.02
C ILE A 230 -14.55 17.10 -5.18
N GLY A 231 -13.45 17.66 -5.70
CA GLY A 231 -12.69 18.69 -5.00
C GLY A 231 -13.54 19.92 -4.64
N ILE A 232 -14.40 20.38 -5.55
CA ILE A 232 -15.33 21.49 -5.27
C ILE A 232 -16.33 21.10 -4.18
N VAL A 233 -16.93 19.90 -4.26
CA VAL A 233 -17.88 19.41 -3.25
C VAL A 233 -17.22 19.35 -1.87
N VAL A 234 -16.01 18.80 -1.78
CA VAL A 234 -15.26 18.77 -0.52
C VAL A 234 -14.97 20.19 -0.02
N GLY A 235 -14.62 21.12 -0.90
CA GLY A 235 -14.40 22.53 -0.54
C GLY A 235 -15.67 23.20 0.01
N ILE A 236 -16.83 22.93 -0.59
CA ILE A 236 -18.12 23.43 -0.09
C ILE A 236 -18.44 22.85 1.28
N LEU A 237 -18.23 21.55 1.48
CA LEU A 237 -18.40 20.91 2.78
C LEU A 237 -17.43 21.49 3.82
N ALA A 238 -16.21 21.84 3.43
CA ALA A 238 -15.25 22.56 4.28
C ALA A 238 -15.61 24.03 4.55
N LYS A 239 -16.77 24.50 4.07
CA LYS A 239 -17.22 25.90 4.15
C LYS A 239 -16.19 26.88 3.57
N TYR A 240 -15.43 26.45 2.58
CA TYR A 240 -14.53 27.34 1.85
C TYR A 240 -15.32 28.34 1.01
N ASP A 241 -14.71 29.50 0.75
CA ASP A 241 -15.24 30.41 -0.25
C ASP A 241 -15.14 29.80 -1.66
N PHE A 242 -15.84 30.40 -2.62
CA PHE A 242 -15.87 29.89 -3.98
C PHE A 242 -14.47 29.75 -4.58
N ALA A 243 -13.58 30.72 -4.32
CA ALA A 243 -12.23 30.72 -4.87
C ALA A 243 -11.40 29.53 -4.36
N LYS A 244 -11.40 29.29 -3.05
CA LYS A 244 -10.65 28.18 -2.43
C LYS A 244 -11.28 26.82 -2.76
N ALA A 245 -12.61 26.73 -2.85
CA ALA A 245 -13.28 25.51 -3.32
C ALA A 245 -12.94 25.18 -4.80
N ALA A 246 -12.88 26.20 -5.66
CA ALA A 246 -12.46 26.03 -7.06
C ALA A 246 -10.98 25.63 -7.18
N GLN A 247 -10.10 26.19 -6.35
CA GLN A 247 -8.68 25.79 -6.28
C GLN A 247 -8.54 24.31 -5.88
N LEU A 248 -9.31 23.86 -4.89
CA LEU A 248 -9.34 22.46 -4.48
C LEU A 248 -9.82 21.53 -5.61
N GLY A 249 -10.85 21.95 -6.34
CA GLY A 249 -11.27 21.28 -7.58
C GLY A 249 -10.14 21.17 -8.61
N MET A 250 -9.45 22.28 -8.89
CA MET A 250 -8.35 22.25 -9.86
C MET A 250 -7.17 21.38 -9.40
N ALA A 251 -6.81 21.40 -8.12
CA ALA A 251 -5.75 20.57 -7.56
C ALA A 251 -6.08 19.08 -7.70
N THR A 252 -7.30 18.68 -7.31
CA THR A 252 -7.78 17.30 -7.46
C THR A 252 -7.85 16.85 -8.92
N GLY A 253 -8.32 17.70 -9.83
CA GLY A 253 -8.28 17.45 -11.27
C GLY A 253 -6.86 17.28 -11.82
N ALA A 254 -5.92 18.13 -11.38
CA ALA A 254 -4.51 18.04 -11.78
C ALA A 254 -3.89 16.70 -11.37
N VAL A 255 -4.17 16.22 -10.15
CA VAL A 255 -3.73 14.91 -9.67
C VAL A 255 -4.17 13.79 -10.62
N MET A 256 -5.45 13.80 -11.04
CA MET A 256 -5.99 12.81 -11.98
C MET A 256 -5.28 12.80 -13.34
N LYS A 257 -4.73 13.94 -13.77
CA LYS A 257 -4.04 14.08 -15.05
C LYS A 257 -2.54 13.79 -14.97
N ILE A 258 -1.90 14.13 -13.86
CA ILE A 258 -0.45 14.05 -13.70
C ILE A 258 -0.04 12.66 -13.18
N MET A 259 -0.78 12.07 -12.25
CA MET A 259 -0.42 10.80 -11.61
C MET A 259 -0.15 9.67 -12.62
N PRO A 260 -0.98 9.43 -13.64
CA PRO A 260 -0.71 8.36 -14.62
C PRO A 260 0.61 8.56 -15.39
N LYS A 261 1.00 9.82 -15.64
CA LYS A 261 2.25 10.13 -16.35
C LYS A 261 3.48 9.83 -15.48
N MET A 262 3.39 10.08 -14.18
CA MET A 262 4.48 9.79 -13.24
C MET A 262 4.63 8.28 -13.05
N VAL A 263 3.52 7.53 -12.98
CA VAL A 263 3.55 6.06 -13.00
C VAL A 263 4.20 5.53 -14.28
N ALA A 264 3.81 6.06 -15.44
CA ALA A 264 4.36 5.61 -16.73
C ALA A 264 5.89 5.85 -16.81
N MET A 265 6.36 7.01 -16.34
CA MET A 265 7.79 7.31 -16.26
C MET A 265 8.52 6.33 -15.32
N PHE A 266 7.96 6.04 -14.15
CA PHE A 266 8.55 5.08 -13.23
C PHE A 266 8.66 3.68 -13.87
N MET A 267 7.62 3.25 -14.59
CA MET A 267 7.59 1.96 -15.30
C MET A 267 8.60 1.90 -16.45
N GLU A 268 8.81 3.00 -17.17
CA GLU A 268 9.83 3.11 -18.22
C GLU A 268 11.23 2.75 -17.69
N GLY A 269 11.56 3.20 -16.48
CA GLY A 269 12.82 2.87 -15.82
C GLY A 269 12.89 1.42 -15.31
N LEU A 270 11.76 0.81 -14.92
CA LEU A 270 11.74 -0.54 -14.37
C LEU A 270 11.73 -1.65 -15.41
N MET A 271 11.03 -1.47 -16.53
CA MET A 271 10.86 -2.54 -17.53
C MET A 271 12.19 -3.17 -17.97
N PRO A 272 13.26 -2.39 -18.28
CA PRO A 272 14.54 -2.98 -18.68
C PRO A 272 15.16 -3.89 -17.61
N ILE A 273 14.92 -3.59 -16.33
CA ILE A 273 15.48 -4.33 -15.19
C ILE A 273 14.66 -5.59 -14.94
N ALA A 274 13.33 -5.50 -15.02
CA ALA A 274 12.43 -6.64 -14.91
C ALA A 274 12.68 -7.67 -16.03
N GLU A 275 12.87 -7.21 -17.27
CA GLU A 275 13.24 -8.08 -18.40
C GLU A 275 14.58 -8.76 -18.18
N ALA A 276 15.61 -8.01 -17.75
CA ALA A 276 16.93 -8.56 -17.48
C ALA A 276 16.92 -9.57 -16.32
N ALA A 277 16.15 -9.31 -15.26
CA ALA A 277 15.96 -10.26 -14.17
C ALA A 277 15.33 -11.57 -14.65
N LYS A 278 14.31 -11.49 -15.53
CA LYS A 278 13.68 -12.65 -16.14
C LYS A 278 14.66 -13.44 -17.00
N GLU A 279 15.51 -12.79 -17.78
CA GLU A 279 16.55 -13.47 -18.56
C GLU A 279 17.63 -14.12 -17.68
N PHE A 280 18.11 -13.40 -16.67
CA PHE A 280 19.13 -13.88 -15.74
C PHE A 280 18.65 -15.13 -15.01
N THR A 281 17.40 -15.11 -14.53
CA THR A 281 16.79 -16.21 -13.78
C THR A 281 16.49 -17.41 -14.68
N ASN A 282 16.04 -17.18 -15.92
CA ASN A 282 15.95 -18.24 -16.92
C ASN A 282 17.30 -18.95 -17.17
N LYS A 283 18.40 -18.20 -17.26
CA LYS A 283 19.74 -18.75 -17.51
C LYS A 283 20.38 -19.41 -16.29
N LYS A 284 20.24 -18.82 -15.09
CA LYS A 284 20.97 -19.27 -13.88
C LYS A 284 20.14 -20.07 -12.87
N LEU A 285 18.81 -19.99 -12.93
CA LEU A 285 17.90 -20.69 -12.01
C LEU A 285 17.08 -21.78 -12.73
N GLY A 286 17.59 -22.30 -13.86
CA GLY A 286 17.00 -23.46 -14.55
C GLY A 286 15.60 -23.21 -15.10
N GLY A 287 15.35 -22.05 -15.69
CA GLY A 287 14.04 -21.70 -16.29
C GLY A 287 12.97 -21.23 -15.30
N ARG A 288 13.33 -20.95 -14.04
CA ARG A 288 12.40 -20.37 -13.07
C ARG A 288 12.11 -18.91 -13.41
N SER A 289 10.82 -18.58 -13.58
CA SER A 289 10.37 -17.19 -13.67
C SER A 289 10.37 -16.55 -12.29
N VAL A 290 11.11 -15.45 -12.15
CA VAL A 290 11.13 -14.61 -10.95
C VAL A 290 10.42 -13.30 -11.27
N ASN A 291 9.58 -12.85 -10.35
CA ASN A 291 8.93 -11.55 -10.38
C ASN A 291 9.75 -10.55 -9.57
N ILE A 292 9.78 -9.30 -10.01
CA ILE A 292 10.37 -8.20 -9.26
C ILE A 292 9.29 -7.59 -8.36
N GLY A 293 9.55 -7.60 -7.05
CA GLY A 293 8.69 -6.99 -6.04
C GLY A 293 8.84 -5.47 -5.99
N MET A 294 7.75 -4.74 -6.16
CA MET A 294 7.71 -3.27 -6.26
C MET A 294 6.57 -2.63 -5.44
N ASP A 295 6.67 -1.32 -5.21
CA ASP A 295 5.65 -0.50 -4.55
C ASP A 295 4.28 -0.50 -5.25
N ALA A 296 3.22 -0.35 -4.45
CA ALA A 296 1.85 -0.13 -4.92
C ALA A 296 1.66 1.22 -5.63
N ALA A 297 2.58 2.17 -5.50
CA ALA A 297 2.61 3.44 -6.23
C ALA A 297 2.54 3.24 -7.76
N LEU A 298 2.98 2.08 -8.25
CA LEU A 298 2.81 1.69 -9.65
C LEU A 298 1.34 1.56 -10.08
N THR A 299 0.46 1.24 -9.15
CA THR A 299 -0.94 0.92 -9.44
C THR A 299 -1.90 2.08 -9.21
N VAL A 300 -1.50 3.08 -8.41
CA VAL A 300 -2.40 4.16 -7.99
C VAL A 300 -2.81 5.08 -9.14
N GLY A 301 -1.98 5.19 -10.18
CA GLY A 301 -2.28 6.01 -11.36
C GLY A 301 -3.30 5.40 -12.32
N HIS A 302 -3.83 4.19 -12.08
CA HIS A 302 -4.86 3.62 -12.94
C HIS A 302 -6.17 4.42 -12.82
N PRO A 303 -6.85 4.79 -13.93
CA PRO A 303 -8.06 5.62 -13.92
C PRO A 303 -9.15 5.14 -12.95
N THR A 304 -9.38 3.83 -12.90
CA THR A 304 -10.36 3.20 -11.99
C THR A 304 -9.96 3.28 -10.53
N VAL A 305 -8.66 3.17 -10.23
CA VAL A 305 -8.16 3.32 -8.86
C VAL A 305 -8.37 4.76 -8.40
N MET A 306 -7.96 5.72 -9.23
CA MET A 306 -8.08 7.15 -8.89
C MET A 306 -9.55 7.59 -8.74
N SER A 307 -10.43 7.19 -9.66
CA SER A 307 -11.86 7.54 -9.59
C SER A 307 -12.54 6.90 -8.37
N THR A 308 -12.24 5.64 -8.07
CA THR A 308 -12.74 4.98 -6.86
C THR A 308 -12.21 5.68 -5.61
N ASN A 309 -10.91 5.98 -5.54
CA ASN A 309 -10.28 6.66 -4.40
C ASN A 309 -10.99 7.98 -4.09
N LEU A 310 -11.21 8.81 -5.12
CA LEU A 310 -11.80 10.11 -4.94
C LEU A 310 -13.27 10.05 -4.50
N LEU A 311 -14.05 9.09 -5.01
CA LEU A 311 -15.42 8.84 -4.54
C LEU A 311 -15.44 8.28 -3.11
N MET A 312 -14.42 7.54 -2.73
CA MET A 312 -14.30 7.00 -1.38
C MET A 312 -13.95 8.05 -0.33
N VAL A 313 -13.36 9.20 -0.70
CA VAL A 313 -13.08 10.32 0.22
C VAL A 313 -14.33 10.78 0.99
N PRO A 314 -15.42 11.23 0.35
CA PRO A 314 -16.62 11.63 1.10
C PRO A 314 -17.30 10.45 1.80
N ILE A 315 -17.21 9.24 1.23
CA ILE A 315 -17.81 8.03 1.82
C ILE A 315 -17.10 7.64 3.11
N SER A 316 -15.76 7.68 3.16
CA SER A 316 -14.99 7.33 4.35
C SER A 316 -15.25 8.29 5.50
N LEU A 317 -15.41 9.58 5.21
CA LEU A 317 -15.82 10.58 6.20
C LEU A 317 -17.23 10.32 6.73
N ALA A 318 -18.19 10.07 5.84
CA ALA A 318 -19.55 9.73 6.25
C ALA A 318 -19.58 8.48 7.12
N LEU A 319 -18.82 7.44 6.75
CA LEU A 319 -18.68 6.22 7.55
C LEU A 319 -18.03 6.51 8.91
N ALA A 320 -16.98 7.32 8.97
CA ALA A 320 -16.32 7.66 10.23
C ALA A 320 -17.28 8.35 11.22
N VAL A 321 -18.22 9.16 10.73
CA VAL A 321 -19.19 9.87 11.57
C VAL A 321 -20.37 8.98 11.98
N ILE A 322 -20.85 8.12 11.08
CA ILE A 322 -22.06 7.32 11.29
C ILE A 322 -21.79 6.02 12.07
N LEU A 323 -20.58 5.45 11.95
CA LEU A 323 -20.28 4.16 12.56
C LEU A 323 -20.23 4.25 14.09
N PRO A 324 -21.09 3.48 14.80
CA PRO A 324 -21.14 3.54 16.25
C PRO A 324 -19.86 2.98 16.86
N GLY A 325 -19.28 3.69 17.84
CA GLY A 325 -18.07 3.28 18.54
C GLY A 325 -16.76 3.58 17.81
N ASN A 326 -16.81 4.09 16.57
CA ASN A 326 -15.63 4.64 15.91
C ASN A 326 -15.17 5.91 16.64
N GLN A 327 -13.86 6.05 16.85
CA GLN A 327 -13.26 7.25 17.44
C GLN A 327 -12.18 7.88 16.55
N THR A 328 -11.95 7.30 15.36
CA THR A 328 -10.95 7.76 14.41
C THR A 328 -11.58 8.53 13.26
N LEU A 329 -11.03 9.68 12.92
CA LEU A 329 -11.40 10.43 11.71
C LEU A 329 -10.24 10.34 10.71
N PRO A 330 -10.43 9.77 9.50
CA PRO A 330 -9.36 9.49 8.53
C PRO A 330 -8.81 10.78 7.88
N PHE A 331 -8.08 11.60 8.64
CA PHE A 331 -7.48 12.84 8.14
C PHE A 331 -6.14 12.58 7.44
N GLY A 332 -5.15 12.06 8.17
CA GLY A 332 -3.79 11.89 7.68
C GLY A 332 -3.67 10.85 6.57
N ASP A 333 -4.53 9.82 6.58
CA ASP A 333 -4.48 8.74 5.60
C ASP A 333 -5.26 8.97 4.31
N LEU A 334 -6.02 10.06 4.24
CA LEU A 334 -6.93 10.29 3.12
C LEU A 334 -6.19 10.44 1.77
N ALA A 335 -5.01 11.07 1.80
CA ALA A 335 -4.16 11.21 0.63
C ALA A 335 -3.59 9.87 0.13
N PHE A 336 -3.41 8.93 1.06
CA PHE A 336 -2.81 7.62 0.82
C PHE A 336 -3.86 6.53 0.61
N TYR A 337 -5.16 6.87 0.66
CA TYR A 337 -6.22 5.88 0.59
C TYR A 337 -6.17 5.04 -0.70
N ALA A 338 -5.69 5.63 -1.79
CA ALA A 338 -5.43 4.93 -3.04
C ALA A 338 -4.54 3.69 -2.86
N PHE A 339 -3.53 3.75 -1.98
CA PHE A 339 -2.65 2.62 -1.67
C PHE A 339 -3.37 1.50 -0.93
N GLY A 340 -4.33 1.83 -0.05
CA GLY A 340 -5.09 0.84 0.71
C GLY A 340 -6.07 0.03 -0.13
N ILE A 341 -6.56 0.60 -1.25
CA ILE A 341 -7.63 0.01 -2.06
C ILE A 341 -7.21 -0.40 -3.47
N CYS A 342 -6.05 0.03 -3.97
CA CYS A 342 -5.68 -0.13 -5.39
C CYS A 342 -5.73 -1.59 -5.87
N LEU A 343 -5.34 -2.56 -5.04
CA LEU A 343 -5.35 -3.98 -5.42
C LEU A 343 -6.69 -4.68 -5.19
N MET A 344 -7.69 -3.99 -4.62
CA MET A 344 -9.07 -4.47 -4.62
C MET A 344 -9.69 -4.35 -6.02
N ILE A 345 -9.35 -3.28 -6.73
CA ILE A 345 -9.85 -2.97 -8.08
C ILE A 345 -9.64 -4.11 -9.09
N PRO A 346 -8.43 -4.69 -9.25
CA PRO A 346 -8.23 -5.82 -10.15
C PRO A 346 -9.03 -7.06 -9.72
N VAL A 347 -9.28 -7.24 -8.41
CA VAL A 347 -10.12 -8.35 -7.91
C VAL A 347 -11.59 -8.15 -8.32
N PHE A 348 -12.07 -6.91 -8.30
CA PHE A 348 -13.38 -6.52 -8.83
C PHE A 348 -13.40 -6.28 -10.35
N LYS A 349 -12.32 -6.67 -11.06
CA LYS A 349 -12.20 -6.57 -12.52
C LYS A 349 -12.35 -5.14 -13.07
N GLY A 350 -11.98 -4.13 -12.30
CA GLY A 350 -12.09 -2.72 -12.72
C GLY A 350 -13.50 -2.14 -12.62
N ASN A 351 -14.46 -2.87 -12.04
CA ASN A 351 -15.82 -2.37 -11.87
C ASN A 351 -15.90 -1.35 -10.73
N VAL A 352 -16.19 -0.09 -11.06
CA VAL A 352 -16.25 1.04 -10.13
C VAL A 352 -17.33 0.83 -9.07
N VAL A 353 -18.51 0.32 -9.43
CA VAL A 353 -19.62 0.12 -8.46
C VAL A 353 -19.26 -0.94 -7.43
N ARG A 354 -18.74 -2.09 -7.89
CA ARG A 354 -18.24 -3.16 -7.00
C ARG A 354 -17.09 -2.65 -6.15
N SER A 355 -16.22 -1.83 -6.74
CA SER A 355 -15.08 -1.26 -6.05
C SER A 355 -15.50 -0.32 -4.93
N ILE A 356 -16.43 0.63 -5.18
CA ILE A 356 -16.93 1.54 -4.16
C ILE A 356 -17.56 0.76 -3.00
N ILE A 357 -18.44 -0.20 -3.29
CA ILE A 357 -19.12 -0.97 -2.24
C ILE A 357 -18.12 -1.84 -1.46
N GLY A 358 -17.23 -2.56 -2.17
CA GLY A 358 -16.22 -3.40 -1.55
C GLY A 358 -15.23 -2.60 -0.70
N CYS A 359 -14.75 -1.46 -1.20
CA CYS A 359 -13.88 -0.55 -0.47
C CYS A 359 -14.59 0.10 0.72
N SER A 360 -15.90 0.39 0.62
CA SER A 360 -16.70 0.88 1.74
C SER A 360 -16.80 -0.15 2.87
N ILE A 361 -17.07 -1.42 2.53
CA ILE A 361 -17.09 -2.51 3.52
C ILE A 361 -15.70 -2.65 4.16
N TYR A 362 -14.64 -2.56 3.37
CA TYR A 362 -13.28 -2.61 3.89
C TYR A 362 -12.97 -1.40 4.79
N MET A 363 -13.40 -0.19 4.42
CA MET A 363 -13.27 1.03 5.24
C MET A 363 -13.92 0.89 6.61
N VAL A 364 -15.10 0.26 6.70
CA VAL A 364 -15.73 -0.04 8.01
C VAL A 364 -14.76 -0.83 8.90
N SER A 365 -14.11 -1.86 8.34
CA SER A 365 -13.13 -2.64 9.10
C SER A 365 -11.90 -1.81 9.49
N LEU A 366 -11.41 -0.94 8.60
CA LEU A 366 -10.26 -0.06 8.88
C LEU A 366 -10.56 0.93 10.02
N LEU A 367 -11.74 1.53 10.03
CA LEU A 367 -12.15 2.48 11.08
C LEU A 367 -12.26 1.81 12.46
N TYR A 368 -12.88 0.63 12.52
CA TYR A 368 -12.96 -0.12 13.77
C TYR A 368 -11.60 -0.60 14.26
N LEU A 369 -10.78 -1.17 13.36
CA LEU A 369 -9.45 -1.65 13.73
C LEU A 369 -8.52 -0.50 14.10
N SER A 370 -8.59 0.65 13.41
CA SER A 370 -7.78 1.83 13.76
C SER A 370 -8.16 2.39 15.14
N THR A 371 -9.45 2.37 15.49
CA THR A 371 -9.94 2.75 16.83
C THR A 371 -9.41 1.78 17.89
N TRP A 372 -9.53 0.47 17.64
CA TRP A 372 -9.08 -0.56 18.59
C TRP A 372 -7.56 -0.60 18.77
N LEU A 373 -6.80 -0.40 17.68
CA LEU A 373 -5.34 -0.46 17.68
C LEU A 373 -4.67 0.83 18.16
N ALA A 374 -5.39 1.95 18.27
CA ALA A 374 -4.81 3.25 18.61
C ALA A 374 -3.93 3.26 19.88
N PRO A 375 -4.28 2.59 21.00
CA PRO A 375 -3.41 2.54 22.17
C PRO A 375 -2.08 1.83 21.87
N MET A 376 -2.13 0.76 21.09
CA MET A 376 -0.93 0.00 20.72
C MET A 376 -0.07 0.76 19.71
N ILE A 377 -0.70 1.44 18.76
CA ILE A 377 0.00 2.29 17.79
C ILE A 377 0.70 3.44 18.52
N THR A 378 0.02 4.10 19.47
CA THR A 378 0.61 5.15 20.31
C THR A 378 1.86 4.62 21.04
N LYS A 379 1.78 3.42 21.63
CA LYS A 379 2.94 2.77 22.27
C LYS A 379 4.08 2.44 21.30
N VAL A 380 3.78 2.14 20.03
CA VAL A 380 4.82 1.96 19.01
C VAL A 380 5.62 3.25 18.79
N PHE A 381 4.95 4.42 18.74
CA PHE A 381 5.64 5.72 18.64
C PHE A 381 6.52 5.99 19.86
N GLU A 382 6.05 5.66 21.07
CA GLU A 382 6.85 5.76 22.29
C GLU A 382 8.09 4.85 22.25
N ILE A 383 7.94 3.59 21.83
CA ILE A 383 9.07 2.64 21.70
C ILE A 383 10.10 3.14 20.69
N ALA A 384 9.63 3.76 19.60
CA ALA A 384 10.49 4.32 18.57
C ALA A 384 11.07 5.70 18.93
N GLN A 385 10.67 6.29 20.07
CA GLN A 385 11.03 7.65 20.48
C GLN A 385 10.75 8.68 19.37
N TYR A 386 9.64 8.50 18.66
CA TYR A 386 9.27 9.34 17.53
C TYR A 386 8.17 10.31 17.95
N ASP A 387 8.48 11.61 17.94
CA ASP A 387 7.54 12.65 18.33
C ASP A 387 6.50 12.88 17.22
N VAL A 388 5.23 12.68 17.56
CA VAL A 388 4.07 12.90 16.69
C VAL A 388 3.35 14.22 16.98
N GLY A 389 3.92 15.07 17.85
CA GLY A 389 3.42 16.41 18.12
C GLY A 389 2.15 16.45 18.98
N THR A 390 1.78 15.33 19.61
CA THR A 390 0.60 15.23 20.49
C THR A 390 0.83 14.23 21.62
N SER A 391 0.19 14.47 22.77
CA SER A 391 0.15 13.55 23.92
C SER A 391 -1.12 12.68 23.96
N GLY A 392 -2.04 12.88 23.00
CA GLY A 392 -3.27 12.10 22.88
C GLY A 392 -3.06 10.75 22.16
N LEU A 393 -4.13 9.95 22.10
CA LEU A 393 -4.11 8.71 21.31
C LEU A 393 -3.98 9.03 19.81
N VAL A 394 -3.03 8.37 19.17
CA VAL A 394 -2.80 8.46 17.73
C VAL A 394 -3.03 7.11 17.05
N THR A 395 -3.40 7.17 15.78
CA THR A 395 -3.59 6.01 14.93
C THR A 395 -3.27 6.34 13.48
N SER A 396 -3.27 5.31 12.63
CA SER A 396 -3.33 5.47 11.17
C SER A 396 -4.39 4.50 10.66
N VAL A 397 -5.39 5.01 9.95
CA VAL A 397 -6.48 4.22 9.38
C VAL A 397 -5.95 3.16 8.41
N LEU A 398 -4.93 3.47 7.61
CA LEU A 398 -4.26 2.52 6.71
C LEU A 398 -3.30 1.58 7.44
N CYS A 399 -3.03 1.79 8.72
CA CYS A 399 -2.41 0.81 9.61
C CYS A 399 -3.44 -0.09 10.33
N GLY A 400 -4.73 0.28 10.31
CA GLY A 400 -5.88 -0.48 10.83
C GLY A 400 -6.24 -1.72 10.01
N LEU A 401 -5.26 -2.47 9.53
CA LEU A 401 -5.46 -3.60 8.62
C LEU A 401 -5.66 -4.91 9.39
N TRP A 402 -6.26 -5.91 8.71
CA TRP A 402 -6.41 -7.24 9.28
C TRP A 402 -5.07 -7.92 9.66
N PRO A 403 -3.93 -7.74 8.96
CA PRO A 403 -2.65 -8.29 9.45
C PRO A 403 -2.22 -7.64 10.76
N THR A 404 -2.42 -6.33 10.90
CA THR A 404 -2.11 -5.60 12.15
C THR A 404 -2.93 -6.16 13.30
N ALA A 405 -4.22 -6.39 13.07
CA ALA A 405 -5.09 -6.99 14.06
C ALA A 405 -4.70 -8.43 14.41
N LEU A 406 -4.43 -9.25 13.39
CA LEU A 406 -4.02 -10.65 13.56
C LEU A 406 -2.72 -10.77 14.37
N PHE A 407 -1.71 -9.97 14.03
CA PHE A 407 -0.41 -10.02 14.70
C PHE A 407 -0.51 -9.51 16.14
N THR A 408 -1.25 -8.43 16.36
CA THR A 408 -1.49 -7.87 17.69
C THR A 408 -2.21 -8.88 18.57
N ALA A 409 -3.32 -9.46 18.10
CA ALA A 409 -4.09 -10.45 18.84
C ALA A 409 -3.32 -11.77 19.08
N ALA A 410 -2.57 -12.26 18.09
CA ALA A 410 -1.78 -13.47 18.24
C ALA A 410 -0.64 -13.30 19.26
N ALA A 411 0.00 -12.12 19.27
CA ALA A 411 1.03 -11.79 20.23
C ALA A 411 0.45 -11.60 21.64
N ASP A 412 -0.74 -10.99 21.77
CA ASP A 412 -1.41 -10.76 23.05
C ASP A 412 -1.86 -12.07 23.71
N LEU A 413 -2.49 -12.96 22.92
CA LEU A 413 -3.06 -14.20 23.43
C LEU A 413 -2.04 -15.32 23.64
N LEU A 414 -1.05 -15.45 22.74
CA LEU A 414 -0.15 -16.61 22.67
C LEU A 414 1.34 -16.23 22.61
N GLY A 415 1.68 -14.94 22.65
CA GLY A 415 3.05 -14.46 22.55
C GLY A 415 3.76 -14.99 21.30
N ASN A 416 4.97 -15.51 21.49
CA ASN A 416 5.77 -16.06 20.39
C ASN A 416 5.12 -17.27 19.70
N ILE A 417 4.34 -18.06 20.42
CA ILE A 417 3.70 -19.27 19.87
C ILE A 417 2.67 -18.86 18.81
N GLY A 418 1.89 -17.80 19.06
CA GLY A 418 0.92 -17.28 18.09
C GLY A 418 1.58 -16.87 16.78
N LEU A 419 2.71 -16.15 16.85
CA LEU A 419 3.47 -15.74 15.67
C LEU A 419 4.11 -16.93 14.94
N ILE A 420 4.63 -17.93 15.67
CA ILE A 420 5.15 -19.17 15.07
C ILE A 420 4.05 -19.90 14.30
N ILE A 421 2.84 -20.01 14.86
CA ILE A 421 1.71 -20.65 14.17
C ILE A 421 1.41 -19.93 12.86
N ILE A 422 1.32 -18.59 12.89
CA ILE A 422 1.11 -17.79 11.66
C ILE A 422 2.26 -18.05 10.68
N GLY A 423 3.51 -18.04 11.13
CA GLY A 423 4.68 -18.29 10.31
C GLY A 423 4.66 -19.66 9.63
N VAL A 424 4.33 -20.73 10.36
CA VAL A 424 4.21 -22.08 9.80
C VAL A 424 3.10 -22.16 8.75
N VAL A 425 1.95 -21.55 9.01
CA VAL A 425 0.84 -21.50 8.04
C VAL A 425 1.26 -20.72 6.79
N VAL A 426 1.91 -19.57 6.94
CA VAL A 426 2.39 -18.75 5.82
C VAL A 426 3.42 -19.51 4.98
N ILE A 427 4.39 -20.20 5.59
CA ILE A 427 5.37 -21.02 4.88
C ILE A 427 4.68 -22.17 4.13
N GLY A 428 3.74 -22.87 4.79
CA GLY A 428 2.97 -23.93 4.15
C GLY A 428 2.20 -23.43 2.92
N LEU A 429 1.56 -22.26 3.02
CA LEU A 429 0.86 -21.63 1.90
C LEU A 429 1.81 -21.15 0.80
N LEU A 430 2.98 -20.60 1.14
CA LEU A 430 4.01 -20.22 0.17
C LEU A 430 4.46 -21.42 -0.65
N ILE A 431 4.77 -22.54 0.01
CA ILE A 431 5.15 -23.78 -0.65
C ILE A 431 4.00 -24.30 -1.52
N TYR A 432 2.77 -24.31 -1.01
CA TYR A 432 1.60 -24.76 -1.76
C TYR A 432 1.36 -23.91 -3.02
N VAL A 433 1.32 -22.59 -2.87
CA VAL A 433 1.07 -21.64 -3.97
C VAL A 433 2.16 -21.73 -5.05
N ASN A 434 3.42 -21.86 -4.65
CA ASN A 434 4.54 -21.77 -5.58
C ASN A 434 5.00 -23.11 -6.15
N LYS A 435 4.90 -24.22 -5.40
CA LYS A 435 5.33 -25.55 -5.85
C LYS A 435 4.20 -26.48 -6.24
N VAL A 436 3.09 -26.49 -5.50
CA VAL A 436 2.01 -27.48 -5.70
C VAL A 436 1.00 -26.99 -6.72
N ARG A 437 0.41 -25.81 -6.50
CA ARG A 437 -0.62 -25.25 -7.38
C ARG A 437 -0.15 -25.01 -8.82
N ASN A 438 1.13 -24.67 -8.99
CA ASN A 438 1.70 -24.44 -10.33
C ASN A 438 1.97 -25.76 -11.10
N GLN A 439 2.02 -26.91 -10.43
CA GLN A 439 2.14 -28.22 -11.09
C GLN A 439 0.78 -28.73 -11.57
N GLU A 440 -0.33 -28.34 -10.93
CA GLU A 440 -1.69 -28.72 -11.35
C GLU A 440 -2.23 -27.87 -12.51
N ALA A 441 -1.63 -26.71 -12.77
CA ALA A 441 -2.02 -25.79 -13.85
C ALA A 441 -1.15 -25.90 -15.12
N ALA A 442 -0.15 -26.79 -15.12
CA ALA A 442 0.72 -27.12 -16.25
C ALA A 442 0.37 -28.54 -16.74
#